data_AF-A0A512C3Q9-F1
#
_entry.id   AF-A0A512C3Q9-F1
#
_cell.length_a   1.000
_cell.length_b   1.000
_cell.length_c   1.000
_cell.angle_alpha   90.00
_cell.angle_beta   90.00
_cell.angle_gamma   90.00
#
_symmetry.space_group_name_H-M   'P 1'
#
loop_
_entity.id
_entity.type
_entity.pdbx_description
1 polymer ?
#
loop_
_entity_poly.entity_id
_entity_poly.type
_entity_poly.pdbx_seq_one_letter_code
_entity_poly.pdbx_strand_id
1 'polypeptide(L)' 'MNKGFGVTVTVVQPGNQEPTTAPLVVVAQDERDAELVAARAAGPNAHAETLRELTDEEVLAHGLDLQTHGSAKVLPLLNL' A
#
# COMPACT_ATOMS: atom_id res chain seq x y z
N MET A 1 4.51 -17.73 -0.02
CA MET A 1 5.26 -16.89 -0.99
C MET A 1 4.67 -15.50 -0.93
N ASN A 2 5.46 -14.44 -1.07
CA ASN A 2 4.94 -13.08 -1.07
C ASN A 2 4.37 -12.72 -2.45
N LYS A 3 3.45 -11.76 -2.45
CA LYS A 3 2.73 -11.25 -3.60
C LYS A 3 2.71 -9.72 -3.54
N GLY A 4 2.50 -9.08 -4.68
CA GLY A 4 2.23 -7.65 -4.73
C GLY A 4 0.76 -7.38 -4.48
N PHE A 5 0.44 -6.34 -3.71
CA PHE A 5 -0.94 -5.90 -3.49
C PHE A 5 -1.06 -4.40 -3.72
N GLY A 6 -2.14 -3.99 -4.39
CA GLY A 6 -2.59 -2.60 -4.43
C GLY A 6 -3.45 -2.33 -3.20
N VAL A 7 -3.09 -1.31 -2.43
CA VAL A 7 -3.73 -0.97 -1.15
C VAL A 7 -4.04 0.52 -1.14
N THR A 8 -5.21 0.89 -0.65
CA THR A 8 -5.54 2.30 -0.39
C THR A 8 -5.32 2.59 1.08
N VAL A 9 -4.59 3.66 1.39
CA VAL A 9 -4.37 4.08 2.78
C VAL A 9 -4.98 5.44 3.02
N THR A 10 -5.74 5.55 4.10
CA THR A 10 -6.36 6.78 4.57
C THR A 10 -5.73 7.18 5.89
N VAL A 11 -5.15 8.37 5.96
CA VAL A 11 -4.49 8.91 7.15
C VAL A 11 -5.32 10.06 7.70
N VAL A 12 -5.67 9.99 8.98
CA VAL A 12 -6.34 11.07 9.70
C VAL A 12 -5.30 11.81 10.54
N GLN A 13 -4.97 13.05 10.15
CA GLN A 13 -4.02 13.87 10.88
C GLN A 13 -4.68 14.49 12.13
N PRO A 14 -3.98 14.51 13.29
CA PRO A 14 -4.49 15.16 14.48
C PRO A 14 -4.61 16.67 14.27
N GLY A 15 -5.76 17.26 14.62
CA GLY A 15 -6.00 18.70 14.46
C GLY A 15 -7.11 19.09 13.48
N ASN A 16 -8.00 18.15 13.12
CA ASN A 16 -9.21 18.40 12.32
C ASN A 16 -8.96 18.71 10.83
N GLN A 17 -7.90 18.13 10.26
CA GLN A 17 -7.69 18.14 8.81
C GLN A 17 -8.46 17.00 8.16
N GLU A 18 -8.97 17.21 6.94
CA GLU A 18 -9.68 16.19 6.18
C GLU A 18 -8.81 14.92 6.00
N PRO A 19 -9.40 13.71 6.10
CA PRO A 19 -8.67 12.47 5.85
C PRO A 19 -7.98 12.51 4.49
N THR A 20 -6.69 12.18 4.45
CA THR A 20 -5.96 12.09 3.18
C THR A 20 -5.87 10.64 2.77
N THR A 21 -6.34 10.33 1.56
CA THR A 21 -6.30 9.00 0.99
C THR A 21 -5.26 8.93 -0.13
N ALA A 22 -4.40 7.92 -0.10
CA ALA A 22 -3.36 7.70 -1.10
C ALA A 22 -3.26 6.22 -1.50
N PRO A 23 -3.07 5.91 -2.79
CA PRO A 23 -2.82 4.55 -3.24
C PRO A 23 -1.35 4.14 -3.02
N LEU A 24 -1.15 2.94 -2.47
CA LEU A 24 0.14 2.30 -2.25
C LEU A 24 0.17 0.94 -2.96
N VAL A 25 1.38 0.49 -3.27
CA VAL A 25 1.65 -0.90 -3.62
C VAL A 25 2.60 -1.51 -2.60
N VAL A 26 2.30 -2.72 -2.13
CA VAL A 26 3.05 -3.40 -1.07
C VAL A 26 3.39 -4.84 -1.42
N VAL A 27 4.42 -5.38 -0.78
CA VAL A 27 4.79 -6.81 -0.84
C VAL A 27 4.38 -7.49 0.46
N ALA A 28 3.43 -8.42 0.37
CA ALA A 28 2.83 -9.09 1.53
C ALA A 28 2.50 -10.57 1.24
N GLN A 29 2.16 -11.34 2.27
CA GLN A 29 1.81 -12.75 2.14
C GLN A 29 0.36 -12.97 1.68
N ASP A 30 -0.54 -12.13 2.17
CA ASP A 30 -1.97 -12.15 1.88
C ASP A 30 -2.57 -10.74 2.01
N GLU A 31 -3.87 -10.60 1.75
CA GLU A 31 -4.58 -9.31 1.78
C GLU A 31 -4.56 -8.64 3.16
N ARG A 32 -4.61 -9.44 4.23
CA ARG A 32 -4.65 -8.92 5.60
C ARG A 32 -3.27 -8.45 6.05
N ASP A 33 -2.23 -9.18 5.65
CA ASP A 33 -0.84 -8.77 5.82
C ASP A 33 -0.53 -7.51 4.99
N ALA A 34 -1.09 -7.39 3.79
CA ALA A 34 -0.95 -6.20 2.95
C ALA A 34 -1.52 -4.94 3.63
N GLU A 35 -2.70 -5.04 4.24
CA GLU A 35 -3.29 -3.94 5.04
C GLU A 35 -2.38 -3.54 6.20
N LEU A 36 -1.83 -4.52 6.93
CA LEU A 36 -0.93 -4.27 8.06
C LEU A 36 0.37 -3.60 7.62
N VAL A 37 0.98 -4.06 6.53
CA VAL A 37 2.19 -3.47 5.95
C VAL A 37 1.92 -2.03 5.50
N ALA A 38 0.84 -1.80 4.77
CA ALA A 38 0.49 -0.48 4.25
C ALA A 38 0.14 0.52 5.36
N ALA A 39 -0.64 0.10 6.37
CA ALA A 39 -0.96 0.95 7.52
C ALA A 39 0.30 1.33 8.31
N ARG A 40 1.21 0.37 8.52
CA ARG A 40 2.50 0.64 9.19
C ARG A 40 3.37 1.60 8.39
N ALA A 41 3.39 1.48 7.06
CA ALA A 41 4.16 2.35 6.19
C ALA A 41 3.63 3.80 6.14
N ALA A 42 2.31 3.97 6.22
CA ALA A 42 1.67 5.29 6.18
C ALA A 42 1.71 6.05 7.53
N GLY A 43 1.87 5.34 8.64
CA GLY A 43 2.11 5.92 9.96
C GLY A 43 0.94 5.81 10.94
N PRO A 44 1.01 6.50 12.09
CA PRO A 44 -0.01 6.40 13.13
C PRO A 44 -1.36 6.94 12.66
N ASN A 45 -2.46 6.32 13.10
CA ASN A 45 -3.83 6.64 12.69
C ASN A 45 -4.11 6.45 11.18
N ALA A 46 -3.29 5.64 10.51
CA ALA A 46 -3.56 5.20 9.15
C ALA A 46 -4.48 3.98 9.16
N HIS A 47 -5.46 3.98 8.26
CA HIS A 47 -6.29 2.83 7.95
C HIS A 47 -6.02 2.40 6.51
N ALA A 48 -5.76 1.12 6.29
CA ALA A 48 -5.42 0.58 4.99
C ALA A 48 -6.44 -0.48 4.58
N GLU A 49 -6.80 -0.50 3.30
CA GLU A 49 -7.73 -1.45 2.71
C GLU A 49 -7.13 -2.01 1.42
N THR A 50 -7.02 -3.33 1.34
CA THR A 50 -6.50 -4.00 0.15
C THR A 50 -7.53 -3.92 -0.97
N LEU A 51 -7.12 -3.41 -2.14
CA LEU A 51 -7.98 -3.33 -3.32
C LEU A 51 -7.95 -4.61 -4.15
N ARG A 52 -6.73 -5.10 -4.43
CA ARG A 52 -6.48 -6.30 -5.23
C ARG A 52 -5.05 -6.79 -5.12
N GLU A 53 -4.86 -8.06 -5.42
CA GLU A 53 -3.55 -8.61 -5.78
C GLU A 53 -3.07 -8.05 -7.13
N LEU A 54 -1.78 -7.77 -7.22
CA LEU A 54 -1.12 -7.32 -8.45
C LEU A 54 -0.71 -8.52 -9.30
N THR A 55 -0.79 -8.34 -10.61
CA THR A 55 -0.20 -9.29 -11.57
C THR A 55 1.32 -9.21 -11.57
N ASP A 56 2.00 -10.26 -12.07
CA ASP A 56 3.47 -10.26 -12.19
C ASP A 56 3.98 -9.09 -13.05
N GLU A 57 3.23 -8.71 -14.09
CA GLU A 57 3.54 -7.56 -14.95
C GLU A 57 3.51 -6.24 -14.16
N GLU A 58 2.53 -6.06 -13.28
CA GLU A 58 2.41 -4.88 -12.42
C GLU A 58 3.48 -4.85 -11.32
N VAL A 59 3.79 -6.01 -10.75
CA VAL A 59 4.91 -6.17 -9.78
C VAL A 59 6.22 -5.70 -10.41
N LEU A 60 6.49 -6.12 -11.65
CA LEU A 60 7.67 -5.70 -12.41
C LEU A 60 7.61 -4.21 -12.77
N ALA A 61 6.47 -3.71 -13.25
CA ALA A 61 6.29 -2.31 -13.62
C ALA A 61 6.51 -1.34 -12.44
N HIS A 62 6.10 -1.76 -11.23
CA HIS A 62 6.32 -0.99 -10.01
C HIS A 62 7.70 -1.20 -9.38
N GLY A 63 8.46 -2.17 -9.88
CA GLY A 63 9.79 -2.54 -9.37
C GLY A 63 9.73 -3.12 -7.96
N LEU A 64 8.69 -3.90 -7.67
CA LEU A 64 8.51 -4.57 -6.38
C LEU A 64 9.41 -5.80 -6.30
N ASP A 65 10.17 -5.90 -5.22
CA ASP A 65 10.93 -7.12 -4.91
C ASP A 65 10.10 -8.04 -4.02
N LEU A 66 9.58 -9.13 -4.60
CA LEU A 66 8.79 -10.13 -3.88
C LEU A 66 9.60 -10.88 -2.81
N GLN A 67 10.93 -10.83 -2.82
CA GLN A 67 11.74 -11.39 -1.73
C GLN A 67 11.74 -10.48 -0.49
N THR A 68 11.44 -9.19 -0.67
CA THR A 68 11.48 -8.19 0.41
C THR A 68 10.07 -7.92 0.95
N HIS A 69 9.59 -8.82 1.81
CA HIS A 69 8.36 -8.65 2.57
C HIS A 69 8.32 -7.31 3.33
N GLY A 70 7.16 -6.67 3.38
CA GLY A 70 6.98 -5.40 4.09
C GLY A 70 7.40 -4.16 3.30
N SER A 71 7.86 -4.33 2.05
CA SER A 71 8.11 -3.21 1.16
C SER A 71 6.81 -2.49 0.81
N ALA A 72 6.80 -1.17 0.91
CA ALA A 72 5.67 -0.32 0.55
C ALA A 72 6.14 0.86 -0.29
N LYS A 73 5.42 1.16 -1.37
CA LYS A 73 5.73 2.26 -2.28
C LYS A 73 4.46 3.04 -2.59
N VAL A 74 4.51 4.34 -2.37
CA VAL A 74 3.41 5.24 -2.74
C VAL A 74 3.38 5.35 -4.26
N LEU A 75 2.21 5.11 -4.86
CA LEU A 75 2.04 5.40 -6.26
C LEU A 75 1.93 6.92 -6.41
N PRO A 76 2.74 7.57 -7.26
CA PRO A 76 2.48 8.95 -7.60
C PRO A 76 1.07 9.00 -8.18
N LEU A 77 0.20 9.81 -7.57
CA LEU A 77 -1.06 10.19 -8.21
C LEU A 77 -0.65 10.80 -9.55
N LEU A 78 -0.84 10.04 -10.64
CA LEU A 78 -0.72 10.60 -11.97
C LEU A 78 -1.74 11.74 -12.00
N ASN A 79 -1.25 12.97 -11.94
CA ASN A 79 -2.00 14.13 -12.40
C ASN A 79 -2.26 13.87 -13.88
N LEU A 80 -3.42 13.26 -14.17
CA LEU A 80 -4.00 13.19 -15.50
C LEU A 80 -4.39 14.59 -15.96
#